data_AF-A0A8T3M624-F1
#
_entry.id   AF-A0A8T3M624-F1
#
_cell.length_a   1.000
_cell.length_b   1.000
_cell.length_c   1.000
_cell.angle_alpha   90.00
_cell.angle_beta   90.00
_cell.angle_gamma   90.00
#
_symmetry.space_group_name_H-M   'P 1'
#
loop_
_entity.id
_entity.type
_entity.pdbx_description
1 polymer ?
#
loop_
_entity_poly.entity_id
_entity_poly.type
_entity_poly.pdbx_seq_one_letter_code
_entity_poly.pdbx_strand_id
1 'polypeptide(L)'
;PQEVQLLSGMRPNDPGFGEDPPGRWGRIYASDGTVRPVPTERGDYRWFYEGFRDAVRGVGERPVDPLDSVRGLRVLEAAERSARTGVVETVSEA
;
A
#
# COMPACT_ATOMS: atom_id res chain seq x y z
N PRO A 1 -6.85 5.82 6.49
CA PRO A 1 -7.36 6.16 7.86
C PRO A 1 -6.28 6.74 8.80
N GLN A 2 -5.11 6.10 8.87
CA GLN A 2 -4.06 6.36 9.88
C GLN A 2 -3.58 7.81 9.96
N GLU A 3 -3.28 8.46 8.83
CA GLU A 3 -2.75 9.84 8.83
C GLU A 3 -3.74 10.83 9.49
N VAL A 4 -5.01 10.76 9.11
CA VAL A 4 -6.07 11.59 9.71
C VAL A 4 -6.23 11.30 11.20
N GLN A 5 -6.14 10.02 11.61
CA GLN A 5 -6.22 9.63 13.02
C GLN A 5 -5.03 10.16 13.83
N LEU A 6 -3.81 10.11 13.29
CA LEU A 6 -2.63 10.71 13.92
C LEU A 6 -2.80 12.22 14.09
N LEU A 7 -3.26 12.90 13.04
CA LEU A 7 -3.53 14.34 13.07
C LEU A 7 -4.62 14.72 14.08
N SER A 8 -5.57 13.82 14.35
CA SER A 8 -6.59 14.00 15.40
C SER A 8 -6.11 13.65 16.81
N GLY A 9 -4.83 13.32 16.99
CA GLY A 9 -4.24 13.00 18.29
C GLY A 9 -4.35 11.55 18.74
N MET A 10 -4.90 10.66 17.90
CA MET A 10 -4.91 9.23 18.17
C MET A 10 -3.49 8.69 18.07
N ARG A 11 -3.14 7.75 18.93
CA ARG A 11 -1.86 7.06 18.95
C ARG A 11 -1.94 5.73 18.20
N PRO A 12 -0.83 5.25 17.64
CA PRO A 12 -0.81 3.96 16.95
C PRO A 12 -1.22 2.75 17.78
N ASN A 13 -1.19 2.85 19.11
CA ASN A 13 -1.62 1.80 20.04
C ASN A 13 -3.04 1.99 20.57
N ASP A 14 -3.74 3.06 20.17
CA ASP A 14 -5.12 3.29 20.59
C ASP A 14 -6.07 2.28 19.91
N PRO A 15 -7.15 1.86 20.59
CA PRO A 15 -8.20 1.07 19.97
C PRO A 15 -8.77 1.73 18.71
N GLY A 16 -8.93 0.96 17.64
CA GLY A 16 -9.46 1.44 16.36
C GLY A 16 -8.46 2.19 15.46
N PHE A 17 -7.21 2.42 15.90
CA PHE A 17 -6.19 2.99 15.02
C PHE A 17 -5.96 2.07 13.80
N GLY A 18 -5.95 2.67 12.61
CA GLY A 18 -5.75 1.99 11.33
C GLY A 18 -7.01 1.37 10.72
N GLU A 19 -8.14 1.37 11.44
CA GLU A 19 -9.40 0.84 10.91
C GLU A 19 -10.13 1.87 10.04
N ASP A 20 -10.66 1.43 8.90
CA ASP A 20 -11.57 2.24 8.09
C ASP A 20 -13.02 2.08 8.58
N PRO A 21 -13.79 3.18 8.63
CA PRO A 21 -15.20 3.11 8.98
C PRO A 21 -15.99 2.33 7.91
N PRO A 22 -17.15 1.72 8.26
CA PRO A 22 -17.93 0.89 7.33
C PRO A 22 -18.28 1.55 5.99
N GLY A 23 -18.42 2.87 5.95
CA GLY A 23 -18.67 3.63 4.72
C GLY A 23 -17.50 3.66 3.72
N ARG A 24 -16.28 3.27 4.15
CA ARG A 24 -15.07 3.21 3.31
C ARG A 24 -14.61 1.78 3.01
N TRP A 25 -15.40 0.79 3.44
CA TRP A 25 -15.14 -0.61 3.15
C TRP A 25 -15.22 -0.90 1.65
N GLY A 26 -14.48 -1.92 1.22
CA GLY A 26 -14.60 -2.45 -0.13
C GLY A 26 -16.00 -2.98 -0.40
N ARG A 27 -16.38 -3.08 -1.68
CA ARG A 27 -17.67 -3.64 -2.09
C ARG A 27 -17.45 -4.68 -3.17
N ILE A 28 -18.06 -5.85 -3.01
CA ILE A 28 -18.07 -6.89 -4.04
C ILE A 28 -19.45 -6.88 -4.70
N TYR A 29 -19.44 -6.76 -6.02
CA TYR A 29 -20.61 -6.75 -6.88
C TYR A 29 -20.69 -8.12 -7.56
N ALA A 30 -21.74 -8.88 -7.24
CA ALA A 30 -21.99 -10.18 -7.86
C ALA A 30 -22.87 -10.04 -9.11
N SER A 31 -22.82 -11.03 -10.00
CA SER A 31 -23.58 -11.04 -11.25
C SER A 31 -25.10 -11.09 -11.08
N ASP A 32 -25.57 -11.53 -9.91
CA ASP A 32 -26.99 -11.55 -9.52
C ASP A 32 -27.49 -10.18 -9.02
N GLY A 33 -26.63 -9.15 -9.04
CA GLY A 33 -26.94 -7.80 -8.54
C GLY A 33 -26.73 -7.62 -7.04
N THR A 34 -26.34 -8.68 -6.31
CA THR A 34 -26.02 -8.57 -4.88
C THR A 34 -24.76 -7.72 -4.69
N VAL A 35 -24.81 -6.79 -3.74
CA VAL A 35 -23.65 -5.98 -3.34
C VAL A 35 -23.38 -6.19 -1.87
N ARG A 36 -22.20 -6.72 -1.54
CA ARG A 36 -21.79 -6.95 -0.15
C ARG A 36 -20.62 -6.05 0.24
N PRO A 37 -20.68 -5.36 1.39
CA PRO A 37 -19.52 -4.67 1.91
C PRO A 37 -18.49 -5.70 2.43
N VAL A 38 -17.22 -5.35 2.34
CA VAL A 38 -16.09 -6.17 2.80
C VAL A 38 -15.22 -5.29 3.70
N PRO A 39 -15.10 -5.62 5.00
CA PRO A 39 -14.23 -4.89 5.90
C PRO A 39 -12.84 -4.68 5.31
N THR A 40 -12.38 -3.43 5.33
CA THR A 40 -11.00 -3.12 4.96
C THR A 40 -10.09 -3.64 6.07
N GLU A 41 -9.04 -4.38 5.69
CA GLU A 41 -8.02 -4.80 6.64
C GLU A 41 -7.41 -3.60 7.36
N ARG A 42 -7.12 -3.77 8.65
CA ARG A 42 -6.55 -2.69 9.46
C ARG A 42 -5.17 -2.32 8.90
N GLY A 43 -4.99 -1.07 8.54
CA GLY A 43 -3.69 -0.57 8.11
C GLY A 43 -2.70 -0.50 9.28
N ASP A 44 -1.44 -0.87 9.03
CA ASP A 44 -0.37 -0.79 10.02
C ASP A 44 0.94 -0.27 9.43
N TYR A 45 1.15 1.05 9.49
CA TYR A 45 2.41 1.66 9.04
C TYR A 45 3.59 1.39 9.98
N ARG A 46 3.35 0.91 11.21
CA ARG A 46 4.43 0.60 12.16
C ARG A 46 5.25 -0.58 11.68
N TRP A 47 4.64 -1.53 10.97
CA TRP A 47 5.32 -2.70 10.41
C TRP A 47 6.57 -2.29 9.62
N PHE A 48 6.48 -1.24 8.79
CA PHE A 48 7.63 -0.72 8.05
C PHE A 48 8.75 -0.24 8.98
N TYR A 49 8.41 0.55 10.00
CA TYR A 49 9.40 1.09 10.93
C TYR A 49 10.00 0.04 11.87
N GLU A 50 9.24 -0.99 12.23
CA GLU A 50 9.72 -2.14 12.99
C GLU A 50 10.75 -2.94 12.17
N GLY A 51 10.42 -3.27 10.92
CA GLY A 51 11.37 -3.91 10.01
C GLY A 51 12.59 -3.04 9.75
N PHE A 52 12.41 -1.73 9.55
CA PHE A 52 13.53 -0.81 9.37
C PHE A 52 14.44 -0.74 10.60
N ARG A 53 13.87 -0.66 11.81
CA ARG A 53 14.61 -0.73 13.08
C ARG A 53 15.46 -2.00 13.15
N ASP A 54 14.89 -3.14 12.79
CA ASP A 54 15.56 -4.44 12.89
C ASP A 54 16.66 -4.59 11.83
N ALA A 55 16.43 -4.08 10.61
CA ALA A 55 17.44 -3.97 9.56
C ALA A 55 18.63 -3.10 9.99
N VAL A 56 18.37 -1.92 10.57
CA VAL A 56 19.43 -1.01 11.08
C VAL A 56 20.24 -1.65 12.21
N ARG A 57 19.60 -2.50 13.03
CA ARG A 57 20.26 -3.26 14.10
C ARG A 57 20.97 -4.52 13.62
N GLY A 58 20.83 -4.89 12.35
CA GLY A 58 21.42 -6.10 11.76
C GLY A 58 20.76 -7.40 12.23
N VAL A 59 19.51 -7.33 12.73
CA VAL A 59 18.77 -8.50 13.28
C VAL A 59 17.55 -8.89 12.43
N GLY A 60 17.32 -8.19 11.31
CA GLY A 60 16.24 -8.46 10.38
C GLY A 60 16.57 -7.99 8.97
N GLU A 61 15.74 -8.39 8.02
CA GLU A 61 15.83 -7.93 6.63
C GLU A 61 15.23 -6.53 6.47
N ARG A 62 15.58 -5.85 5.37
CA ARG A 62 14.95 -4.58 5.02
C ARG A 62 13.46 -4.83 4.73
N PRO A 63 12.54 -4.01 5.27
CA PRO A 63 11.10 -4.19 5.05
C PRO A 63 10.68 -3.99 3.59
N VAL A 64 11.50 -3.25 2.82
CA VAL A 64 11.37 -3.06 1.37
C VAL A 64 12.78 -3.07 0.79
N ASP A 65 12.99 -3.76 -0.34
CA ASP A 65 14.26 -3.71 -1.05
C ASP A 65 14.39 -2.37 -1.80
N PRO A 66 15.45 -1.56 -1.60
CA PRO A 66 15.61 -0.30 -2.32
C PRO A 66 15.56 -0.44 -3.85
N LEU A 67 15.93 -1.61 -4.40
CA LEU A 67 15.79 -1.89 -5.83
C LEU A 67 14.33 -1.91 -6.30
N ASP A 68 13.36 -2.20 -5.43
CA ASP A 68 11.94 -2.16 -5.78
C ASP A 68 11.48 -0.75 -6.14
N SER A 69 12.05 0.29 -5.51
CA SER A 69 11.77 1.68 -5.90
C SER A 69 12.27 1.97 -7.33
N VAL A 70 13.43 1.44 -7.71
CA VAL A 70 13.96 1.57 -9.08
C VAL A 70 13.08 0.81 -10.07
N ARG A 71 12.65 -0.41 -9.73
CA ARG A 71 11.71 -1.18 -10.55
C ARG A 71 10.39 -0.42 -10.75
N GLY A 72 9.86 0.21 -9.70
CA GLY A 72 8.68 1.06 -9.77
C GLY A 72 8.85 2.24 -10.75
N LEU A 73 10.00 2.93 -10.73
CA LEU A 73 10.29 4.01 -11.68
C LEU A 73 10.31 3.52 -13.14
N ARG A 74 10.85 2.32 -13.40
CA ARG A 74 10.85 1.74 -14.76
C ARG A 74 9.46 1.42 -15.28
N VAL A 75 8.55 1.00 -14.40
CA VAL A 75 7.14 0.82 -14.75
C VAL A 75 6.52 2.15 -15.18
N LEU A 76 6.81 3.25 -14.45
CA LEU A 76 6.32 4.58 -14.80
C LEU A 76 6.87 5.06 -16.15
N GLU A 77 8.15 4.86 -16.43
CA GLU A 77 8.77 5.21 -17.72
C GLU A 77 8.16 4.41 -18.89
N ALA A 78 7.93 3.11 -18.69
CA ALA A 78 7.27 2.27 -19.69
C ALA A 78 5.82 2.69 -19.92
N ALA A 79 5.09 3.05 -18.86
CA ALA A 79 3.73 3.56 -18.96
C ALA A 79 3.66 4.88 -19.75
N GLU A 80 4.62 5.79 -19.52
CA GLU A 80 4.72 7.04 -20.27
C GLU A 80 5.00 6.81 -21.76
N ARG A 81 5.94 5.91 -22.09
CA ARG A 81 6.21 5.52 -23.48
C ARG A 81 4.97 4.93 -24.15
N SER A 82 4.33 3.96 -23.49
CA SER A 82 3.11 3.31 -23.96
C SER A 82 2.00 4.31 -24.23
N ALA A 83 1.79 5.29 -23.34
CA ALA A 83 0.76 6.31 -23.51
C ALA A 83 1.01 7.22 -24.73
N ARG A 84 2.27 7.52 -25.05
CA ARG A 84 2.62 8.32 -26.23
C ARG A 84 2.52 7.53 -27.54
N THR A 85 2.88 6.25 -27.52
CA THR A 85 2.98 5.44 -28.75
C THR A 85 1.72 4.63 -29.04
N GLY A 86 0.86 4.41 -28.04
CA GLY A 86 -0.29 3.52 -28.15
C GLY A 86 0.09 2.03 -28.26
N VAL A 87 1.31 1.67 -27.87
CA VAL A 87 1.86 0.31 -27.98
C VAL A 87 2.20 -0.24 -26.60
N VAL A 88 2.01 -1.54 -26.40
CA VAL A 88 2.43 -2.23 -25.18
C VAL A 88 3.96 -2.21 -25.06
N GLU A 89 4.46 -1.64 -23.97
CA GLU A 89 5.88 -1.57 -23.65
C GLU A 89 6.28 -2.70 -22.70
N THR A 90 7.41 -3.35 -22.98
CA THR A 90 8.04 -4.27 -22.02
C THR A 90 8.79 -3.48 -20.96
N VAL A 91 8.59 -3.82 -19.69
CA VAL A 91 9.38 -3.26 -18.57
C VAL A 91 10.70 -4.04 -18.50
N SER A 92 11.83 -3.36 -18.62
CA SER A 92 13.15 -4.00 -18.56
C SER A 92 13.51 -4.40 -17.12
N GLU A 93 14.02 -5.62 -16.95
CA GLU A 93 14.58 -6.09 -15.67
C GLU A 93 15.91 -5.41 -15.33
N ALA A 94 16.22 -5.33 -14.04
CA ALA A 94 17.42 -4.71 -13.49
C ALA A 94 18.52 -5.75 -13.29
#